data_AF-A0A918QUK8-F1
#
_entry.id   AF-A0A918QUK8-F1
#
_cell.length_a   1.000
_cell.length_b   1.000
_cell.length_c   1.000
_cell.angle_alpha   90.00
_cell.angle_beta   90.00
_cell.angle_gamma   90.00
#
_symmetry.space_group_name_H-M   'P 1'
#
loop_
_entity.id
_entity.type
_entity.pdbx_description
1 polymer ?
#
loop_
_entity_poly.entity_id
_entity_poly.type
_entity_poly.pdbx_seq_one_letter_code
_entity_poly.pdbx_strand_id
1 'polypeptide(L)'
;MEKVDVVKICEKVLKRLSLMDYERKGGTATEQLIFPNKFPSKEKIEKLSEKELLKYIRRSEQELRQIFIDVFKEYHSEGNNKLYYSIETPTAQKHKFGKSYDDLIKHIGLNSISALIDMCVFQRDEASKYERILNIEFKHGNAPIKDIAKDVLKLMREKENGAFIFLLDNTNKGSLNNIGETRDGVLDKLSKSFEDFRGLDNIWNENESKNKHIQIIILSLEQKTNAVSPTLISKTFFIENLNDLDTFFSINDNRSGNMATVCENSGWLLYVLKDNQVTVSSLRGEKQSHEANSNATLGMVGEKVKNIKIS
;
A
#
# COMPACT_ATOMS: atom_id res chain seq x y z
N MET A 1 5.26 17.07 4.56
CA MET A 1 5.76 15.73 4.19
C MET A 1 5.17 14.76 5.19
N GLU A 2 4.51 13.69 4.74
CA GLU A 2 4.05 12.63 5.67
C GLU A 2 5.25 12.07 6.43
N LYS A 3 5.09 11.80 7.73
CA LYS A 3 6.18 11.26 8.56
C LYS A 3 6.56 9.82 8.18
N VAL A 4 5.65 9.09 7.55
CA VAL A 4 5.85 7.74 7.04
C VAL A 4 5.46 7.74 5.57
N ASP A 5 6.40 7.45 4.68
CA ASP A 5 6.14 7.27 3.25
C ASP A 5 5.91 5.78 2.97
N VAL A 6 4.65 5.34 3.17
CA VAL A 6 4.30 3.92 3.06
C VAL A 6 4.45 3.42 1.62
N VAL A 7 4.21 4.27 0.61
CA VAL A 7 4.42 3.92 -0.81
C VAL A 7 5.88 3.60 -1.07
N LYS A 8 6.81 4.46 -0.62
CA LYS A 8 8.25 4.22 -0.79
C LYS A 8 8.75 2.98 -0.05
N ILE A 9 8.20 2.69 1.14
CA ILE A 9 8.48 1.42 1.83
C ILE A 9 7.99 0.25 0.96
N CYS A 10 6.75 0.32 0.46
CA CYS A 10 6.15 -0.70 -0.38
C CYS A 10 6.87 -0.90 -1.72
N GLU A 11 7.44 0.13 -2.34
CA GLU A 11 8.31 0.00 -3.52
C GLU A 11 9.53 -0.88 -3.22
N LYS A 12 10.19 -0.64 -2.08
CA LYS A 12 11.36 -1.42 -1.67
C LYS A 12 10.98 -2.84 -1.23
N VAL A 13 9.82 -3.01 -0.60
CA VAL A 13 9.22 -4.33 -0.31
C VAL A 13 8.95 -5.10 -1.60
N LEU A 14 8.34 -4.46 -2.61
CA LEU A 14 8.07 -5.07 -3.92
C LEU A 14 9.36 -5.52 -4.61
N LYS A 15 10.40 -4.67 -4.58
CA LYS A 15 11.72 -5.01 -5.12
C LYS A 15 12.32 -6.22 -4.42
N ARG A 16 12.31 -6.27 -3.08
CA ARG A 16 12.80 -7.43 -2.31
C ARG A 16 12.01 -8.70 -2.66
N LEU A 17 10.67 -8.64 -2.60
CA LEU A 17 9.79 -9.76 -2.95
C LEU A 17 9.98 -10.30 -4.38
N SER A 18 10.37 -9.44 -5.33
CA SER A 18 10.62 -9.84 -6.71
C SER A 18 11.96 -10.57 -6.92
N LEU A 19 12.89 -10.39 -6.00
CA LEU A 19 14.25 -10.96 -6.05
C LEU A 19 14.42 -12.15 -5.12
N MET A 20 13.55 -12.32 -4.13
CA MET A 20 13.65 -13.42 -3.17
C MET A 20 13.48 -14.78 -3.86
N ASP A 21 14.45 -15.65 -3.63
CA ASP A 21 14.41 -17.01 -4.13
C ASP A 21 13.63 -17.93 -3.21
N TYR A 22 13.30 -19.07 -3.80
CA TYR A 22 12.68 -20.16 -3.10
C TYR A 22 13.73 -21.22 -2.75
N GLU A 23 13.79 -21.66 -1.49
CA GLU A 23 14.76 -22.66 -0.99
C GLU A 23 14.91 -23.87 -1.93
N ARG A 24 13.82 -24.32 -2.56
CA ARG A 24 13.83 -25.50 -3.42
C ARG A 24 14.37 -25.27 -4.83
N LYS A 25 14.32 -24.03 -5.34
CA LYS A 25 14.88 -23.72 -6.67
C LYS A 25 16.40 -23.57 -6.63
N GLY A 26 17.00 -23.49 -5.44
CA GLY A 26 18.46 -23.36 -5.29
C GLY A 26 18.98 -22.13 -6.03
N GLY A 27 18.29 -21.00 -5.89
CA GLY A 27 18.65 -19.77 -6.57
C GLY A 27 19.78 -19.01 -5.87
N THR A 28 20.25 -17.94 -6.51
CA THR A 28 21.39 -17.12 -6.07
C THR A 28 21.00 -15.93 -5.22
N ALA A 29 19.71 -15.75 -4.91
CA ALA A 29 19.25 -14.63 -4.11
C ALA A 29 19.80 -14.72 -2.69
N THR A 30 20.24 -13.57 -2.19
CA THR A 30 20.75 -13.40 -0.83
C THR A 30 19.64 -13.37 0.22
N GLU A 31 18.37 -13.37 -0.21
CA GLU A 31 17.19 -13.35 0.65
C GLU A 31 16.24 -14.49 0.26
N GLN A 32 15.62 -15.11 1.26
CA GLN A 32 14.69 -16.24 1.10
C GLN A 32 13.41 -15.99 1.90
N LEU A 33 12.28 -16.51 1.39
CA LEU A 33 11.00 -16.45 2.11
C LEU A 33 11.10 -17.26 3.40
N ILE A 34 10.66 -16.67 4.51
CA ILE A 34 10.91 -17.19 5.87
C ILE A 34 9.98 -18.36 6.22
N PHE A 35 8.76 -18.37 5.69
CA PHE A 35 7.79 -19.41 6.01
C PHE A 35 7.89 -20.63 5.07
N PRO A 36 8.34 -21.79 5.56
CA PRO A 36 8.36 -23.01 4.76
C PRO A 36 6.93 -23.45 4.45
N ASN A 37 6.72 -23.95 3.24
CA ASN A 37 5.42 -24.48 2.88
C ASN A 37 5.13 -25.79 3.63
N LYS A 38 3.84 -26.08 3.85
CA LYS A 38 3.39 -27.47 3.97
C LYS A 38 3.61 -28.11 2.61
N PHE A 39 4.84 -28.55 2.38
CA PHE A 39 5.22 -29.19 1.15
C PHE A 39 4.45 -30.50 0.98
N PRO A 40 4.11 -30.87 -0.27
CA PRO A 40 3.65 -32.21 -0.55
C PRO A 40 4.79 -33.20 -0.18
N SER A 41 4.44 -34.40 0.28
CA SER A 41 5.41 -35.45 0.57
C SER A 41 6.30 -35.74 -0.65
N LYS A 42 7.52 -36.27 -0.46
CA LYS A 42 8.43 -36.65 -1.56
C LYS A 42 7.72 -37.47 -2.65
N GLU A 43 6.89 -38.43 -2.20
CA GLU A 43 6.09 -39.30 -3.07
C GLU A 43 5.02 -38.55 -3.90
N LYS A 44 4.50 -37.44 -3.36
CA LYS A 44 3.54 -36.58 -4.03
C LYS A 44 4.24 -35.59 -4.96
N ILE A 45 5.47 -35.17 -4.63
CA ILE A 45 6.29 -34.28 -5.45
C ILE A 45 6.61 -34.91 -6.81
N GLU A 46 7.00 -36.19 -6.84
CA GLU A 46 7.37 -36.90 -8.09
C GLU A 46 6.18 -37.03 -9.07
N LYS A 47 4.96 -36.85 -8.56
CA LYS A 47 3.71 -36.95 -9.33
C LYS A 47 3.15 -35.60 -9.75
N LEU A 48 3.75 -34.49 -9.32
CA LEU A 48 3.26 -33.13 -9.60
C LEU A 48 4.09 -32.50 -10.72
N SER A 49 3.40 -31.88 -11.68
CA SER A 49 4.06 -31.03 -12.67
C SER A 49 4.72 -29.82 -12.01
N GLU A 50 5.71 -29.21 -12.68
CA GLU A 50 6.34 -27.98 -12.21
C GLU A 50 5.32 -26.86 -11.92
N LYS A 51 4.30 -26.73 -12.78
CA LYS A 51 3.18 -25.79 -12.60
C LYS A 51 2.37 -26.08 -11.34
N GLU A 52 2.22 -27.34 -10.96
CA GLU A 52 1.54 -27.71 -9.72
C GLU A 52 2.43 -27.53 -8.49
N LEU A 53 3.74 -27.76 -8.63
CA LEU A 53 4.73 -27.46 -7.59
C LEU A 53 4.79 -25.96 -7.29
N LEU A 54 4.65 -25.08 -8.28
CA LEU A 54 4.56 -23.63 -8.10
C LEU A 54 3.34 -23.21 -7.26
N LYS A 55 2.24 -23.99 -7.25
CA LYS A 55 1.09 -23.72 -6.37
C LYS A 55 1.40 -23.92 -4.89
N TYR A 56 2.47 -24.66 -4.58
CA TYR A 56 2.97 -24.82 -3.23
C TYR A 56 3.99 -23.75 -2.85
N ILE A 57 4.22 -22.70 -3.66
CA ILE A 57 4.92 -21.49 -3.24
C ILE A 57 3.89 -20.57 -2.60
N ARG A 58 3.76 -20.58 -1.27
CA ARG A 58 2.93 -19.62 -0.55
C ARG A 58 3.73 -18.35 -0.23
N ARG A 59 3.29 -17.23 -0.78
CA ARG A 59 3.45 -15.93 -0.13
C ARG A 59 2.27 -15.72 0.81
N SER A 60 2.47 -14.97 1.88
CA SER A 60 1.41 -14.76 2.88
C SER A 60 1.44 -13.34 3.41
N GLU A 61 0.33 -12.94 4.03
CA GLU A 61 0.23 -11.69 4.79
C GLU A 61 1.35 -11.56 5.83
N GLN A 62 1.73 -12.66 6.47
CA GLN A 62 2.80 -12.71 7.47
C GLN A 62 4.18 -12.40 6.87
N GLU A 63 4.45 -12.94 5.68
CA GLU A 63 5.71 -12.69 4.95
C GLU A 63 5.78 -11.23 4.49
N LEU A 64 4.68 -10.71 3.92
CA LEU A 64 4.56 -9.32 3.51
C LEU A 64 4.83 -8.37 4.69
N ARG A 65 4.20 -8.66 5.84
CA ARG A 65 4.38 -7.88 7.07
C ARG A 65 5.82 -7.91 7.55
N GLN A 66 6.48 -9.08 7.55
CA GLN A 66 7.86 -9.20 8.01
C GLN A 66 8.83 -8.40 7.14
N ILE A 67 8.72 -8.50 5.82
CA ILE A 67 9.57 -7.74 4.88
C ILE A 67 9.29 -6.24 5.02
N PHE A 68 8.02 -5.85 5.19
CA PHE A 68 7.64 -4.46 5.45
C PHE A 68 8.31 -3.93 6.72
N ILE A 69 8.29 -4.69 7.82
CA ILE A 69 8.95 -4.30 9.09
C ILE A 69 10.45 -4.10 8.90
N ASP A 70 11.12 -4.98 8.16
CA ASP A 70 12.54 -4.88 7.92
C ASP A 70 12.88 -3.60 7.14
N VAL A 71 12.16 -3.36 6.04
CA VAL A 71 12.32 -2.12 5.26
C VAL A 71 11.97 -0.88 6.08
N PHE A 72 10.92 -0.94 6.91
CA PHE A 72 10.55 0.15 7.81
C PHE A 72 11.69 0.52 8.77
N LYS A 73 12.35 -0.48 9.37
CA LYS A 73 13.49 -0.26 10.28
C LYS A 73 14.67 0.40 9.57
N GLU A 74 14.93 0.05 8.31
CA GLU A 74 15.99 0.68 7.52
C GLU A 74 15.75 2.19 7.34
N TYR A 75 14.49 2.63 7.22
CA TYR A 75 14.16 4.04 7.06
C TYR A 75 14.02 4.80 8.39
N HIS A 76 13.68 4.12 9.48
CA HIS A 76 13.16 4.77 10.70
C HIS A 76 13.83 4.33 12.00
N SER A 77 15.05 3.75 11.96
CA SER A 77 15.75 3.28 13.16
C SER A 77 16.48 4.39 13.94
N GLU A 78 16.89 5.48 13.27
CA GLU A 78 17.85 6.44 13.82
C GLU A 78 17.53 7.91 13.49
N GLY A 79 18.17 8.80 14.26
CA GLY A 79 18.13 10.25 14.05
C GLY A 79 16.74 10.87 14.18
N ASN A 80 16.52 11.96 13.44
CA ASN A 80 15.25 12.71 13.43
C ASN A 80 14.10 11.96 12.71
N ASN A 81 14.40 10.83 12.06
CA ASN A 81 13.42 9.97 11.39
C ASN A 81 13.02 8.76 12.23
N LYS A 82 13.49 8.68 13.49
CA LYS A 82 13.25 7.55 14.37
C LYS A 82 11.76 7.40 14.69
N LEU A 83 11.20 6.25 14.31
CA LEU A 83 9.84 5.85 14.63
C LEU A 83 9.84 4.48 15.31
N TYR A 84 8.72 4.17 15.95
CA TYR A 84 8.52 2.93 16.68
C TYR A 84 7.31 2.21 16.11
N TYR A 85 7.22 0.91 16.33
CA TYR A 85 6.08 0.13 15.85
C TYR A 85 5.68 -0.93 16.87
N SER A 86 4.43 -1.37 16.80
CA SER A 86 3.88 -2.50 17.53
C SER A 86 3.09 -3.39 16.58
N ILE A 87 3.08 -4.69 16.84
CA ILE A 87 2.48 -5.73 15.99
C ILE A 87 1.32 -6.37 16.74
N GLU A 88 0.24 -6.72 16.04
CA GLU A 88 -1.00 -7.23 16.66
C GLU A 88 -1.49 -6.27 17.77
N THR A 89 -1.60 -4.98 17.43
CA THR A 89 -1.89 -3.95 18.43
C THR A 89 -3.39 -3.83 18.63
N PRO A 90 -3.91 -3.86 19.87
CA PRO A 90 -5.33 -3.66 20.12
C PRO A 90 -5.85 -2.34 19.55
N THR A 91 -7.02 -2.39 18.89
CA THR A 91 -7.78 -1.21 18.48
C THR A 91 -8.27 -0.45 19.71
N ALA A 92 -8.23 0.89 19.63
CA ALA A 92 -8.85 1.75 20.65
C ALA A 92 -10.37 1.62 20.61
N GLN A 93 -10.93 1.51 19.41
CA GLN A 93 -12.35 1.26 19.18
C GLN A 93 -12.68 -0.22 19.36
N LYS A 94 -13.86 -0.51 19.91
CA LYS A 94 -14.33 -1.88 20.09
C LYS A 94 -15.17 -2.31 18.90
N HIS A 95 -14.93 -3.51 18.38
CA HIS A 95 -15.59 -4.10 17.23
C HIS A 95 -16.42 -5.33 17.64
N LYS A 96 -17.38 -5.72 16.81
CA LYS A 96 -18.05 -7.01 16.93
C LYS A 96 -18.05 -7.68 15.56
N PHE A 97 -17.12 -8.60 15.38
CA PHE A 97 -17.06 -9.41 14.19
C PHE A 97 -17.92 -10.65 14.40
N GLY A 98 -19.10 -10.71 13.79
CA GLY A 98 -19.89 -11.93 13.85
C GLY A 98 -19.35 -13.03 12.93
N LYS A 99 -20.17 -14.08 12.77
CA LYS A 99 -19.82 -15.25 11.95
C LYS A 99 -20.02 -14.97 10.47
N SER A 100 -20.92 -14.06 10.11
CA SER A 100 -21.20 -13.66 8.72
C SER A 100 -20.64 -12.27 8.38
N TYR A 101 -20.75 -11.89 7.10
CA TYR A 101 -20.51 -10.51 6.65
C TYR A 101 -21.58 -9.57 7.20
N ASP A 102 -22.86 -9.95 7.11
CA ASP A 102 -23.99 -9.17 7.61
C ASP A 102 -23.89 -8.82 9.10
N ASP A 103 -23.31 -9.71 9.90
CA ASP A 103 -23.11 -9.48 11.32
C ASP A 103 -22.16 -8.30 11.59
N LEU A 104 -21.24 -7.99 10.66
CA LEU A 104 -20.33 -6.85 10.77
C LEU A 104 -21.11 -5.53 10.73
N ILE A 105 -22.14 -5.46 9.89
CA ILE A 105 -22.95 -4.27 9.67
C ILE A 105 -23.97 -4.10 10.81
N LYS A 106 -24.60 -5.20 11.24
CA LYS A 106 -25.76 -5.18 12.16
C LYS A 106 -25.42 -4.96 13.64
N HIS A 107 -24.16 -5.12 14.06
CA HIS A 107 -23.81 -5.24 15.49
C HIS A 107 -22.76 -4.26 16.02
N ILE A 108 -22.54 -3.16 15.32
CA ILE A 108 -21.62 -2.12 15.78
C ILE A 108 -22.20 -1.46 17.05
N GLY A 109 -21.43 -1.46 18.15
CA GLY A 109 -21.81 -0.83 19.42
C GLY A 109 -22.39 -1.73 20.52
N LEU A 110 -22.71 -3.01 20.25
CA LEU A 110 -23.29 -3.92 21.24
C LEU A 110 -22.32 -5.05 21.62
N ASN A 111 -21.95 -5.18 22.91
CA ASN A 111 -21.05 -6.23 23.43
C ASN A 111 -19.75 -6.39 22.61
N SER A 112 -19.07 -5.27 22.37
CA SER A 112 -17.91 -5.18 21.48
C SER A 112 -16.59 -5.46 22.20
N ILE A 113 -15.63 -6.04 21.48
CA ILE A 113 -14.27 -6.35 21.95
C ILE A 113 -13.25 -5.61 21.09
N SER A 114 -12.06 -5.32 21.63
CA SER A 114 -10.98 -4.81 20.79
C SER A 114 -10.61 -5.83 19.71
N ALA A 115 -10.30 -5.32 18.52
CA ALA A 115 -9.68 -6.08 17.45
C ALA A 115 -8.16 -5.86 17.50
N LEU A 116 -7.42 -6.50 16.59
CA LEU A 116 -5.98 -6.31 16.45
C LEU A 116 -5.70 -5.67 15.08
N ILE A 117 -4.92 -4.60 15.10
CA ILE A 117 -4.28 -4.00 13.93
C ILE A 117 -2.96 -4.76 13.68
N ASP A 118 -2.69 -5.15 12.43
CA ASP A 118 -1.50 -5.92 12.09
C ASP A 118 -0.20 -5.21 12.49
N MET A 119 -0.11 -3.90 12.22
CA MET A 119 1.01 -3.05 12.62
C MET A 119 0.56 -1.61 12.90
N CYS A 120 0.97 -1.05 14.03
CA CYS A 120 0.82 0.37 14.36
C CYS A 120 2.18 1.05 14.38
N VAL A 121 2.27 2.26 13.85
CA VAL A 121 3.46 3.13 13.92
C VAL A 121 3.24 4.21 14.96
N PHE A 122 4.29 4.49 15.73
CA PHE A 122 4.30 5.47 16.80
C PHE A 122 5.45 6.44 16.61
N GLN A 123 5.17 7.69 16.96
CA GLN A 123 6.19 8.69 17.22
C GLN A 123 6.34 8.86 18.73
N ARG A 124 7.55 9.22 19.17
CA ARG A 124 7.78 9.67 20.54
C ARG A 124 7.74 11.19 20.61
N ASP A 125 6.91 11.74 21.49
CA ASP A 125 6.84 13.17 21.75
C ASP A 125 8.01 13.66 22.64
N GLU A 126 8.10 14.98 22.82
CA GLU A 126 9.13 15.61 23.68
C GLU A 126 9.03 15.15 25.15
N ALA A 127 7.82 14.79 25.60
CA ALA A 127 7.54 14.25 26.93
C ALA A 127 7.77 12.73 27.03
N SER A 128 8.43 12.12 26.04
CA SER A 128 8.73 10.70 25.98
C SER A 128 7.54 9.75 25.85
N LYS A 129 6.34 10.23 25.55
CA LYS A 129 5.15 9.40 25.32
C LYS A 129 5.09 8.92 23.87
N TYR A 130 4.55 7.72 23.67
CA TYR A 130 4.31 7.17 22.35
C TYR A 130 2.92 7.59 21.85
N GLU A 131 2.92 8.38 20.79
CA GLU A 131 1.71 8.75 20.05
C GLU A 131 1.59 7.84 18.83
N ARG A 132 0.46 7.15 18.69
CA ARG A 132 0.16 6.37 17.50
C ARG A 132 -0.15 7.33 16.35
N ILE A 133 0.48 7.12 15.19
CA ILE A 133 0.34 8.02 14.03
C ILE A 133 -0.20 7.33 12.77
N LEU A 134 -0.10 5.99 12.69
CA LEU A 134 -0.54 5.21 11.54
C LEU A 134 -0.92 3.79 11.96
N ASN A 135 -2.06 3.31 11.44
CA ASN A 135 -2.50 1.92 11.50
C ASN A 135 -2.28 1.26 10.14
N ILE A 136 -1.73 0.06 10.09
CA ILE A 136 -1.44 -0.67 8.86
C ILE A 136 -2.09 -2.05 8.95
N GLU A 137 -2.89 -2.38 7.94
CA GLU A 137 -3.45 -3.70 7.72
C GLU A 137 -2.83 -4.30 6.45
N PHE A 138 -2.52 -5.59 6.49
CA PHE A 138 -1.98 -6.33 5.37
C PHE A 138 -3.03 -7.32 4.87
N LYS A 139 -2.97 -7.64 3.58
CA LYS A 139 -3.75 -8.75 3.01
C LYS A 139 -3.00 -9.41 1.86
N HIS A 140 -3.19 -10.70 1.70
CA HIS A 140 -2.64 -11.46 0.57
C HIS A 140 -3.75 -12.12 -0.25
N GLY A 141 -3.55 -12.10 -1.57
CA GLY A 141 -4.45 -12.70 -2.55
C GLY A 141 -5.81 -12.00 -2.66
N ASN A 142 -6.72 -12.62 -3.41
CA ASN A 142 -8.10 -12.14 -3.52
C ASN A 142 -8.94 -12.65 -2.33
N ALA A 143 -8.66 -12.13 -1.14
CA ALA A 143 -9.26 -12.56 0.12
C ALA A 143 -10.80 -12.47 0.12
N PRO A 144 -11.50 -13.25 0.96
CA PRO A 144 -12.95 -13.12 1.13
C PRO A 144 -13.35 -11.71 1.55
N ILE A 145 -14.48 -11.21 1.04
CA ILE A 145 -14.96 -9.84 1.32
C ILE A 145 -15.09 -9.57 2.81
N LYS A 146 -15.49 -10.57 3.61
CA LYS A 146 -15.59 -10.45 5.07
C LYS A 146 -14.25 -10.07 5.73
N ASP A 147 -13.16 -10.66 5.27
CA ASP A 147 -11.86 -10.39 5.89
C ASP A 147 -11.35 -9.01 5.47
N ILE A 148 -11.57 -8.61 4.21
CA ILE A 148 -11.31 -7.24 3.75
C ILE A 148 -12.14 -6.22 4.56
N ALA A 149 -13.43 -6.47 4.74
CA ALA A 149 -14.32 -5.54 5.43
C ALA A 149 -13.99 -5.39 6.92
N LYS A 150 -13.50 -6.44 7.59
CA LYS A 150 -13.00 -6.30 8.98
C LYS A 150 -11.87 -5.29 9.04
N ASP A 151 -10.93 -5.34 8.10
CA ASP A 151 -9.75 -4.47 8.08
C ASP A 151 -10.11 -3.04 7.68
N VAL A 152 -11.00 -2.87 6.68
CA VAL A 152 -11.60 -1.56 6.36
C VAL A 152 -12.27 -0.97 7.59
N LEU A 153 -13.10 -1.74 8.31
CA LEU A 153 -13.79 -1.27 9.51
C LEU A 153 -12.82 -0.85 10.63
N LYS A 154 -11.72 -1.60 10.82
CA LYS A 154 -10.66 -1.25 11.78
C LYS A 154 -10.03 0.10 11.40
N LEU A 155 -9.59 0.26 10.16
CA LEU A 155 -8.94 1.47 9.69
C LEU A 155 -9.87 2.69 9.67
N MET A 156 -11.14 2.54 9.29
CA MET A 156 -12.10 3.64 9.27
C MET A 156 -12.40 4.16 10.68
N ARG A 157 -12.46 3.30 11.71
CA ARG A 157 -12.89 3.70 13.06
C ARG A 157 -11.81 4.28 13.95
N GLU A 158 -10.55 3.87 13.78
CA GLU A 158 -9.45 4.47 14.56
C GLU A 158 -9.27 5.95 14.17
N LYS A 159 -8.75 6.80 15.07
CA LYS A 159 -8.61 8.24 14.77
C LYS A 159 -7.38 8.54 13.91
N GLU A 160 -6.37 7.68 13.97
CA GLU A 160 -5.13 7.83 13.23
C GLU A 160 -5.31 7.51 11.74
N ASN A 161 -4.33 7.90 10.93
CA ASN A 161 -4.29 7.53 9.52
C ASN A 161 -4.20 6.00 9.37
N GLY A 162 -4.64 5.52 8.21
CA GLY A 162 -4.58 4.11 7.84
C GLY A 162 -3.70 3.85 6.62
N ALA A 163 -3.17 2.64 6.52
CA ALA A 163 -2.69 2.07 5.26
C ALA A 163 -3.24 0.66 5.12
N PHE A 164 -3.75 0.33 3.94
CA PHE A 164 -4.18 -1.02 3.60
C PHE A 164 -3.33 -1.54 2.45
N ILE A 165 -2.49 -2.53 2.73
CA ILE A 165 -1.48 -3.05 1.80
C ILE A 165 -1.89 -4.46 1.36
N PHE A 166 -2.21 -4.60 0.07
CA PHE A 166 -2.49 -5.89 -0.56
C PHE A 166 -1.26 -6.40 -1.29
N LEU A 167 -0.99 -7.70 -1.18
CA LEU A 167 -0.08 -8.43 -2.06
C LEU A 167 -0.84 -9.46 -2.90
N LEU A 168 -0.75 -9.31 -4.20
CA LEU A 168 -1.28 -10.24 -5.19
C LEU A 168 -0.13 -10.95 -5.90
N ASP A 169 -0.22 -12.27 -6.04
CA ASP A 169 0.79 -13.02 -6.79
C ASP A 169 0.77 -12.61 -8.28
N ASN A 170 -0.44 -12.41 -8.82
CA ASN A 170 -0.65 -11.82 -10.12
C ASN A 170 -1.96 -11.04 -10.14
N THR A 171 -2.10 -10.15 -11.14
CA THR A 171 -3.43 -9.66 -11.52
C THR A 171 -3.90 -10.18 -12.86
N ASN A 172 -5.19 -10.53 -12.92
CA ASN A 172 -5.94 -10.78 -14.14
C ASN A 172 -7.27 -10.01 -14.11
N LYS A 173 -8.06 -10.09 -15.19
CA LYS A 173 -9.34 -9.36 -15.31
C LYS A 173 -10.30 -9.57 -14.12
N GLY A 174 -10.18 -10.68 -13.38
CA GLY A 174 -11.07 -11.01 -12.26
C GLY A 174 -10.46 -10.90 -10.86
N SER A 175 -9.25 -10.34 -10.71
CA SER A 175 -8.59 -10.27 -9.40
C SER A 175 -8.41 -8.86 -8.87
N LEU A 176 -8.34 -7.84 -9.74
CA LEU A 176 -8.13 -6.44 -9.35
C LEU A 176 -9.46 -5.68 -9.30
N ASN A 177 -10.15 -5.51 -10.43
CA ASN A 177 -11.44 -4.82 -10.56
C ASN A 177 -12.25 -5.55 -11.62
N ASN A 178 -13.49 -5.95 -11.32
CA ASN A 178 -14.28 -6.82 -12.17
C ASN A 178 -15.80 -6.61 -11.97
N ILE A 179 -16.26 -5.37 -12.11
CA ILE A 179 -17.67 -5.04 -11.95
C ILE A 179 -18.52 -5.79 -12.98
N GLY A 180 -19.53 -6.52 -12.52
CA GLY A 180 -20.54 -7.17 -13.37
C GLY A 180 -20.24 -8.62 -13.78
N GLU A 181 -19.16 -9.23 -13.28
CA GLU A 181 -18.81 -10.63 -13.55
C GLU A 181 -19.00 -11.55 -12.33
N THR A 182 -18.83 -12.87 -12.53
CA THR A 182 -19.07 -13.92 -11.51
C THR A 182 -18.14 -13.90 -10.28
N ARG A 183 -17.08 -13.08 -10.29
CA ARG A 183 -16.10 -12.99 -9.18
C ARG A 183 -15.64 -11.55 -8.97
N ASP A 184 -15.85 -11.06 -7.76
CA ASP A 184 -15.37 -9.75 -7.31
C ASP A 184 -13.84 -9.72 -7.18
N GLY A 185 -13.24 -8.70 -7.79
CA GLY A 185 -11.85 -8.31 -7.58
C GLY A 185 -11.65 -7.64 -6.21
N VAL A 186 -10.38 -7.38 -5.86
CA VAL A 186 -10.03 -6.73 -4.60
C VAL A 186 -10.63 -5.33 -4.49
N LEU A 187 -10.60 -4.53 -5.56
CA LEU A 187 -11.14 -3.17 -5.57
C LEU A 187 -12.67 -3.14 -5.48
N ASP A 188 -13.36 -4.14 -6.02
CA ASP A 188 -14.82 -4.26 -5.91
C ASP A 188 -15.21 -4.56 -4.46
N LYS A 189 -14.47 -5.47 -3.81
CA LYS A 189 -14.67 -5.81 -2.39
C LYS A 189 -14.35 -4.65 -1.47
N LEU A 190 -13.29 -3.87 -1.77
CA LEU A 190 -12.97 -2.64 -1.05
C LEU A 190 -14.12 -1.64 -1.21
N SER A 191 -14.51 -1.33 -2.44
CA SER A 191 -15.62 -0.41 -2.73
C SER A 191 -16.88 -0.78 -1.95
N LYS A 192 -17.29 -2.06 -2.03
CA LYS A 192 -18.43 -2.57 -1.27
C LYS A 192 -18.26 -2.44 0.24
N SER A 193 -17.07 -2.71 0.78
CA SER A 193 -16.80 -2.59 2.21
C SER A 193 -16.92 -1.14 2.69
N PHE A 194 -16.36 -0.18 1.94
CA PHE A 194 -16.50 1.24 2.27
C PHE A 194 -17.95 1.72 2.15
N GLU A 195 -18.68 1.30 1.11
CA GLU A 195 -20.08 1.68 0.90
C GLU A 195 -20.97 1.15 2.03
N ASP A 196 -20.83 -0.13 2.39
CA ASP A 196 -21.62 -0.76 3.45
C ASP A 196 -21.38 -0.11 4.83
N PHE A 197 -20.28 0.63 4.98
CA PHE A 197 -19.94 1.35 6.21
C PHE A 197 -20.21 2.86 6.17
N ARG A 198 -20.49 3.45 5.00
CA ARG A 198 -20.67 4.89 4.80
C ARG A 198 -21.73 5.53 5.71
N GLY A 199 -22.79 4.79 6.02
CA GLY A 199 -23.94 5.27 6.81
C GLY A 199 -23.88 4.96 8.30
N LEU A 200 -22.74 4.46 8.80
CA LEU A 200 -22.61 4.07 10.20
C LEU A 200 -22.12 5.24 11.06
N ASP A 201 -22.77 5.44 12.20
CA ASP A 201 -22.38 6.50 13.14
C ASP A 201 -20.96 6.29 13.66
N ASN A 202 -20.19 7.39 13.72
CA ASN A 202 -18.80 7.42 14.21
C ASN A 202 -17.87 6.44 13.47
N ILE A 203 -18.21 6.09 12.22
CA ILE A 203 -17.39 5.19 11.42
C ILE A 203 -16.11 5.85 10.95
N TRP A 204 -16.14 7.17 10.74
CA TRP A 204 -15.02 8.01 10.42
C TRP A 204 -15.01 9.11 11.46
N ASN A 205 -13.97 9.19 12.27
CA ASN A 205 -13.90 10.15 13.36
C ASN A 205 -13.59 11.56 12.83
N GLU A 206 -14.58 12.19 12.19
CA GLU A 206 -14.48 13.52 11.56
C GLU A 206 -14.13 14.64 12.55
N ASN A 207 -14.52 14.46 13.83
CA ASN A 207 -14.36 15.48 14.86
C ASN A 207 -12.91 15.66 15.33
N GLU A 208 -12.04 14.67 15.13
CA GLU A 208 -10.66 14.72 15.65
C GLU A 208 -9.58 14.88 14.57
N SER A 209 -9.87 14.59 13.30
CA SER A 209 -8.84 14.66 12.26
C SER A 209 -9.41 14.94 10.87
N LYS A 210 -9.55 16.23 10.53
CA LYS A 210 -9.90 16.71 9.17
C LYS A 210 -8.95 16.21 8.07
N ASN A 211 -7.79 15.67 8.46
CA ASN A 211 -6.76 15.18 7.54
C ASN A 211 -6.60 13.66 7.60
N LYS A 212 -7.51 12.95 8.29
CA LYS A 212 -7.50 11.50 8.31
C LYS A 212 -7.60 10.98 6.88
N HIS A 213 -6.78 9.99 6.57
CA HIS A 213 -6.86 9.26 5.31
C HIS A 213 -6.51 7.79 5.50
N ILE A 214 -6.83 6.99 4.48
CA ILE A 214 -6.38 5.61 4.35
C ILE A 214 -5.64 5.47 3.03
N GLN A 215 -4.36 5.11 3.06
CA GLN A 215 -3.61 4.83 1.84
C GLN A 215 -3.87 3.40 1.38
N ILE A 216 -4.48 3.24 0.20
CA ILE A 216 -4.74 1.94 -0.41
C ILE A 216 -3.58 1.62 -1.33
N ILE A 217 -2.90 0.50 -1.08
CA ILE A 217 -1.71 0.07 -1.83
C ILE A 217 -1.91 -1.36 -2.27
N ILE A 218 -1.73 -1.63 -3.57
CA ILE A 218 -1.83 -2.98 -4.11
C ILE A 218 -0.54 -3.31 -4.86
N LEU A 219 0.18 -4.30 -4.33
CA LEU A 219 1.36 -4.91 -4.90
C LEU A 219 0.94 -6.10 -5.77
N SER A 220 1.52 -6.23 -6.96
CA SER A 220 1.37 -7.38 -7.84
C SER A 220 2.73 -7.85 -8.31
N LEU A 221 3.08 -9.11 -8.07
CA LEU A 221 4.41 -9.62 -8.42
C LEU A 221 4.52 -10.03 -9.89
N GLU A 222 3.42 -10.50 -10.47
CA GLU A 222 3.34 -10.88 -11.88
C GLU A 222 2.13 -10.24 -12.56
N GLN A 223 2.17 -10.16 -13.88
CA GLN A 223 1.01 -9.84 -14.72
C GLN A 223 0.77 -11.01 -15.67
N LYS A 224 -0.49 -11.41 -15.89
CA LYS A 224 -0.79 -12.47 -16.86
C LYS A 224 -0.64 -12.05 -18.33
N THR A 225 -0.30 -10.79 -18.59
CA THR A 225 0.03 -10.26 -19.93
C THR A 225 1.56 -10.27 -20.13
N ASN A 226 2.02 -10.16 -21.38
CA ASN A 226 3.41 -10.36 -21.80
C ASN A 226 4.46 -9.39 -21.20
N ALA A 227 4.12 -8.57 -20.20
CA ALA A 227 5.03 -7.67 -19.49
C ALA A 227 5.15 -8.11 -18.02
N VAL A 228 6.20 -8.87 -17.72
CA VAL A 228 6.46 -9.58 -16.44
C VAL A 228 7.09 -8.65 -15.40
N SER A 229 6.54 -7.45 -15.21
CA SER A 229 7.09 -6.51 -14.24
C SER A 229 6.25 -6.50 -12.96
N PRO A 230 6.87 -6.74 -11.79
CA PRO A 230 6.26 -6.41 -10.52
C PRO A 230 5.76 -4.97 -10.54
N THR A 231 4.55 -4.76 -10.07
CA THR A 231 3.84 -3.49 -10.17
C THR A 231 3.21 -3.14 -8.84
N LEU A 232 3.20 -1.86 -8.49
CA LEU A 232 2.47 -1.30 -7.36
C LEU A 232 1.51 -0.24 -7.90
N ILE A 233 0.28 -0.23 -7.40
CA ILE A 233 -0.58 0.94 -7.48
C ILE A 233 -0.91 1.48 -6.09
N SER A 234 -1.05 2.79 -5.98
CA SER A 234 -1.49 3.43 -4.74
C SER A 234 -2.45 4.59 -4.98
N LYS A 235 -3.35 4.79 -4.03
CA LYS A 235 -4.29 5.92 -3.99
C LYS A 235 -4.66 6.25 -2.55
N THR A 236 -4.76 7.53 -2.23
CA THR A 236 -5.11 7.98 -0.89
C THR A 236 -6.62 8.22 -0.80
N PHE A 237 -7.28 7.54 0.13
CA PHE A 237 -8.71 7.65 0.39
C PHE A 237 -8.97 8.63 1.55
N PHE A 238 -9.83 9.61 1.31
CA PHE A 238 -10.35 10.55 2.29
C PHE A 238 -11.87 10.40 2.42
N ILE A 239 -12.47 11.00 3.44
CA ILE A 239 -13.92 10.92 3.69
C ILE A 239 -14.74 11.39 2.49
N GLU A 240 -14.28 12.42 1.77
CA GLU A 240 -15.01 12.99 0.63
C GLU A 240 -15.13 12.01 -0.53
N ASN A 241 -14.22 11.02 -0.60
CA ASN A 241 -14.27 9.96 -1.59
C ASN A 241 -15.45 8.98 -1.38
N LEU A 242 -16.05 8.94 -0.19
CA LEU A 242 -17.30 8.19 0.03
C LEU A 242 -18.45 8.69 -0.87
N ASN A 243 -18.36 9.91 -1.40
CA ASN A 243 -19.38 10.44 -2.30
C ASN A 243 -19.35 9.80 -3.70
N ASP A 244 -18.22 9.21 -4.10
CA ASP A 244 -18.06 8.57 -5.40
C ASP A 244 -17.01 7.44 -5.31
N LEU A 245 -17.39 6.38 -4.58
CA LEU A 245 -16.56 5.17 -4.41
C LEU A 245 -16.29 4.46 -5.72
N ASP A 246 -17.29 4.50 -6.59
CA ASP A 246 -17.28 3.94 -7.92
C ASP A 246 -16.13 4.51 -8.76
N THR A 247 -16.02 5.84 -8.86
CA THR A 247 -14.88 6.48 -9.53
C THR A 247 -13.58 6.30 -8.74
N PHE A 248 -13.63 6.31 -7.40
CA PHE A 248 -12.43 6.15 -6.58
C PHE A 248 -11.73 4.79 -6.82
N PHE A 249 -12.49 3.70 -6.79
CA PHE A 249 -11.97 2.33 -6.91
C PHE A 249 -11.84 1.85 -8.36
N SER A 250 -12.27 2.64 -9.34
CA SER A 250 -12.07 2.34 -10.76
C SER A 250 -10.61 2.49 -11.17
N ILE A 251 -10.12 1.55 -11.99
CA ILE A 251 -8.78 1.62 -12.61
C ILE A 251 -8.81 2.15 -14.05
N ASN A 252 -9.99 2.15 -14.68
CA ASN A 252 -10.26 2.67 -16.02
C ASN A 252 -11.77 2.87 -16.20
N ASP A 253 -12.18 3.44 -17.34
CA ASP A 253 -13.57 3.76 -17.66
C ASP A 253 -14.48 2.52 -17.69
N ASN A 254 -13.94 1.35 -18.03
CA ASN A 254 -14.68 0.10 -18.12
C ASN A 254 -14.81 -0.62 -16.77
N ARG A 255 -14.17 -0.11 -15.71
CA ARG A 255 -14.18 -0.68 -14.35
C ARG A 255 -13.91 -2.19 -14.31
N SER A 256 -13.01 -2.61 -15.20
CA SER A 256 -12.58 -3.99 -15.33
C SER A 256 -11.15 -4.04 -15.82
N GLY A 257 -10.35 -4.95 -15.27
CA GLY A 257 -9.01 -5.21 -15.78
C GLY A 257 -7.99 -5.64 -14.74
N ASN A 258 -6.74 -5.35 -15.04
CA ASN A 258 -5.56 -5.73 -14.27
C ASN A 258 -4.62 -4.51 -14.14
N MET A 259 -3.45 -4.67 -13.49
CA MET A 259 -2.54 -3.56 -13.26
C MET A 259 -2.06 -2.87 -14.56
N ALA A 260 -1.96 -3.61 -15.66
CA ALA A 260 -1.53 -3.07 -16.95
C ALA A 260 -2.62 -2.21 -17.63
N THR A 261 -3.85 -2.25 -17.13
CA THR A 261 -4.99 -1.47 -17.66
C THR A 261 -5.34 -0.27 -16.80
N VAL A 262 -4.53 0.04 -15.78
CA VAL A 262 -4.69 1.23 -14.95
C VAL A 262 -4.40 2.44 -15.81
N CYS A 263 -5.41 3.27 -16.07
CA CYS A 263 -5.27 4.45 -16.93
C CYS A 263 -4.80 5.66 -16.13
N GLU A 264 -4.16 6.61 -16.81
CA GLU A 264 -3.60 7.83 -16.21
C GLU A 264 -4.68 8.68 -15.50
N ASN A 265 -5.87 8.73 -16.09
CA ASN A 265 -6.98 9.53 -15.57
C ASN A 265 -7.71 8.89 -14.38
N SER A 266 -7.37 7.65 -14.02
CA SER A 266 -7.98 6.95 -12.87
C SER A 266 -7.57 7.54 -11.52
N GLY A 267 -6.52 8.38 -11.49
CA GLY A 267 -5.98 8.95 -10.26
C GLY A 267 -5.20 7.97 -9.38
N TRP A 268 -4.99 6.74 -9.84
CA TRP A 268 -4.05 5.80 -9.24
C TRP A 268 -2.61 6.17 -9.63
N LEU A 269 -1.71 6.17 -8.67
CA LEU A 269 -0.28 6.21 -8.94
C LEU A 269 0.17 4.80 -9.33
N LEU A 270 0.89 4.67 -10.44
CA LEU A 270 1.38 3.41 -10.97
C LEU A 270 2.91 3.38 -10.94
N TYR A 271 3.44 2.31 -10.36
CA TYR A 271 4.86 2.07 -10.16
C TYR A 271 5.20 0.73 -10.79
N VAL A 272 6.08 0.73 -11.79
CA VAL A 272 6.48 -0.50 -12.49
C VAL A 272 7.96 -0.75 -12.21
N LEU A 273 8.28 -1.93 -11.70
CA LEU A 273 9.65 -2.38 -11.52
C LEU A 273 10.19 -2.93 -12.85
N LYS A 274 11.18 -2.26 -13.42
CA LYS A 274 11.91 -2.69 -14.61
C LYS A 274 13.41 -2.68 -14.28
N ASP A 275 14.10 -3.77 -14.58
CA ASP A 275 15.57 -3.86 -14.42
C ASP A 275 16.08 -3.38 -13.04
N ASN A 276 15.38 -3.77 -11.96
CA ASN A 276 15.66 -3.35 -10.57
C ASN A 276 15.54 -1.84 -10.28
N GLN A 277 14.95 -1.07 -11.20
CA GLN A 277 14.58 0.33 -11.03
C GLN A 277 13.05 0.51 -11.03
N VAL A 278 12.55 1.38 -10.16
CA VAL A 278 11.13 1.72 -10.10
C VAL A 278 10.88 2.90 -11.03
N THR A 279 10.01 2.74 -12.02
CA THR A 279 9.54 3.87 -12.84
C THR A 279 8.18 4.31 -12.33
N VAL A 280 8.05 5.59 -11.98
CA VAL A 280 6.78 6.19 -11.53
C VAL A 280 6.12 6.85 -12.73
N SER A 281 4.97 6.36 -13.16
CA SER A 281 4.10 7.12 -14.06
C SER A 281 3.11 7.93 -13.21
N SER A 282 3.58 9.07 -12.71
CA SER A 282 2.72 10.16 -12.27
C SER A 282 2.48 11.04 -13.49
N LEU A 283 1.52 10.67 -14.35
CA LEU A 283 1.17 11.49 -15.51
C LEU A 283 0.13 12.53 -15.10
N ARG A 284 0.53 13.41 -14.18
CA ARG A 284 -0.14 14.71 -14.02
C ARG A 284 0.39 15.62 -15.11
N GLY A 285 -0.54 16.16 -15.89
CA GLY A 285 -0.30 17.03 -17.03
C GLY A 285 0.68 18.17 -16.74
N GLU A 286 1.35 18.56 -17.82
CA GLU A 286 2.36 19.59 -17.97
C GLU A 286 2.16 20.80 -17.05
N LYS A 287 3.18 21.13 -16.26
CA LYS A 287 3.53 22.52 -16.00
C LYS A 287 4.88 22.81 -16.61
N GLN A 288 4.80 23.56 -17.71
CA GLN A 288 5.83 24.34 -18.40
C GLN A 288 7.25 24.25 -17.82
N SER A 289 8.14 23.74 -18.65
CA SER A 289 9.57 23.96 -18.58
C SER A 289 9.86 25.47 -18.56
N HIS A 290 10.28 26.01 -17.41
CA HIS A 290 11.17 27.15 -17.42
C HIS A 290 12.58 26.62 -17.59
N GLU A 291 13.12 26.77 -18.79
CA GLU A 291 14.54 26.67 -19.08
C GLU A 291 15.30 27.65 -18.17
N ALA A 292 15.95 27.14 -17.12
CA ALA A 292 17.04 27.85 -16.50
C ALA A 292 18.31 27.57 -17.33
N ASN A 293 18.53 28.40 -18.35
CA ASN A 293 19.80 28.45 -19.06
C ASN A 293 20.90 28.81 -18.06
N SER A 294 21.69 27.82 -17.70
CA SER A 294 22.99 28.00 -17.05
C SER A 294 24.05 27.89 -18.13
N ASN A 295 24.65 29.01 -18.50
CA ASN A 295 26.06 29.08 -18.82
C ASN A 295 26.56 30.52 -18.81
N ALA A 296 27.47 30.76 -17.85
CA ALA A 296 28.64 31.62 -17.87
C ALA A 296 28.54 32.99 -18.58
N THR A 297 28.91 34.06 -17.88
CA THR A 297 30.25 34.66 -17.98
C THR A 297 30.37 35.81 -16.97
N LEU A 298 31.45 35.79 -16.18
CA LEU A 298 31.95 36.93 -15.42
C LEU A 298 32.21 38.11 -16.36
N GLY A 299 31.44 39.19 -16.21
CA GLY A 299 31.70 40.47 -16.86
C GLY A 299 31.67 41.57 -15.80
N MET A 300 32.84 42.10 -15.48
CA MET A 300 33.07 43.11 -14.45
C MET A 300 32.22 44.37 -14.65
N VAL A 301 31.66 44.86 -13.54
CA VAL A 301 31.07 46.20 -13.43
C VAL A 301 32.20 47.23 -13.53
N GLY A 302 32.17 48.04 -14.57
CA GLY A 302 33.04 49.20 -14.72
C GLY A 302 32.60 50.33 -13.80
N GLU A 303 33.26 50.47 -12.64
CA GLU A 303 33.20 51.68 -11.84
C GLU A 303 34.08 52.78 -12.47
N LYS A 304 33.45 53.90 -12.81
CA LYS A 304 34.12 55.12 -13.26
C LYS A 304 34.88 55.75 -12.09
N VAL A 305 36.21 55.71 -12.16
CA VAL A 305 37.12 56.52 -11.33
C VAL A 305 36.95 58.00 -11.70
N LYS A 306 36.53 58.82 -10.73
CA LYS A 306 36.65 60.29 -10.78
C LYS A 306 38.04 60.69 -10.32
N ASN A 307 38.81 61.29 -11.22
CA ASN A 307 40.09 61.94 -10.92
C ASN A 307 39.86 63.21 -10.08
N ILE A 308 40.46 63.26 -8.89
CA ILE A 308 40.71 64.50 -8.15
C ILE A 308 42.20 64.79 -8.29
N LYS A 309 42.52 65.90 -8.96
CA LYS A 309 43.87 66.52 -8.96
C LYS A 309 44.00 67.35 -7.69
N ILE A 310 45.12 67.14 -6.98
CA ILE A 310 45.60 68.04 -5.93
C ILE A 310 46.61 68.99 -6.59
N SER A 311 46.28 70.28 -6.58
CA SER A 311 47.20 71.42 -6.57
C SER A 311 46.43 72.62 -6.03
#